data_AF-A0AAW1UIX8-F1
#
_entry.id   AF-A0AAW1UIX8-F1
#
_cell.length_a   1.000
_cell.length_b   1.000
_cell.length_c   1.000
_cell.angle_alpha   90.00
_cell.angle_beta   90.00
_cell.angle_gamma   90.00
#
_symmetry.space_group_name_H-M   'P 1'
#
loop_
_entity.id
_entity.type
_entity.pdbx_description
1 polymer ?
#
loop_
_entity_poly.entity_id
_entity_poly.type
_entity_poly.pdbx_seq_one_letter_code
_entity_poly.pdbx_strand_id
1 'polypeptide(L)'
;MKDIILLSILVIAVESVSDEKLKKAWANFKDQFGREYASAGESDNRKVIFEENLRIIENHNALYAEGKETYQMGITPFTDWTTEEFTGYINKFKLKGEQHGKTRVYNKSHSVPESMDWRLKRVVTEVKTQGHCGSCWTFSATGALESHAALHLGKRVSLSEQNLLDCADKSYGNLGCDGGDMNMAFLYVKDKGIEKELDYPYVAHQGTCKQEGAELYVAEYMNIKPTEDALKEAVANIGPISVAIEASSQLQNYVSGVFLDRTCTADLNHAVLAVGYGVENGNDYWLLKNSWGFEWGEQGYLKLARNKYNNCGVGLRASYPVVSNDKI
;
A
#
# COMPACT_ATOMS: atom_id res chain seq x y z
N MET A 1 -29.35 57.79 31.46
CA MET A 1 -28.90 57.54 30.07
C MET A 1 -28.24 56.17 30.06
N LYS A 2 -28.69 55.31 29.15
CA LYS A 2 -28.30 53.90 29.04
C LYS A 2 -27.06 53.82 28.15
N ASP A 3 -25.93 53.40 28.69
CA ASP A 3 -24.76 53.01 27.91
C ASP A 3 -24.47 51.53 28.18
N ILE A 4 -25.04 50.66 27.34
CA ILE A 4 -24.53 49.32 27.07
C ILE A 4 -24.81 49.11 25.59
N ILE A 5 -23.75 48.93 24.77
CA ILE A 5 -23.68 48.08 23.57
C ILE A 5 -22.27 48.29 23.00
N LEU A 6 -21.44 47.24 23.02
CA LEU A 6 -20.68 46.70 21.88
C LEU A 6 -19.55 45.78 22.38
N LEU A 7 -19.87 44.50 22.48
CA LEU A 7 -18.89 43.42 22.60
C LEU A 7 -19.51 42.15 21.98
N SER A 8 -19.77 42.18 20.67
CA SER A 8 -20.37 41.04 19.96
C SER A 8 -20.09 41.03 18.44
N ILE A 9 -18.87 41.40 18.03
CA ILE A 9 -18.46 41.33 16.60
C ILE A 9 -17.27 40.37 16.36
N LEU A 10 -16.54 39.95 17.40
CA LEU A 10 -15.35 39.09 17.21
C LEU A 10 -15.66 37.59 17.00
N VAL A 11 -16.80 37.09 17.48
CA VAL A 11 -17.13 35.64 17.42
C VAL A 11 -17.67 35.23 16.05
N ILE A 12 -18.51 36.07 15.42
CA ILE A 12 -19.17 35.77 14.14
C ILE A 12 -18.17 35.73 12.97
N ALA A 13 -17.13 36.56 13.01
CA ALA A 13 -16.12 36.63 11.95
C ALA A 13 -15.15 35.43 11.94
N VAL A 14 -14.92 34.79 13.10
CA VAL A 14 -14.03 33.63 13.19
C VAL A 14 -14.75 32.37 12.68
N GLU A 15 -16.02 32.18 13.07
CA GLU A 15 -16.86 31.06 12.59
C GLU A 15 -17.11 31.14 11.06
N SER A 16 -17.37 32.34 10.52
CA SER A 16 -17.64 32.51 9.09
C SER A 16 -16.42 32.24 8.21
N VAL A 17 -15.21 32.61 8.66
CA VAL A 17 -13.95 32.33 7.96
C VAL A 17 -13.59 30.84 8.02
N SER A 18 -13.91 30.15 9.13
CA SER A 18 -13.73 28.69 9.20
C SER A 18 -14.68 27.95 8.26
N ASP A 19 -15.93 28.39 8.14
CA ASP A 19 -16.92 27.76 7.24
C ASP A 19 -16.58 27.98 5.75
N GLU A 20 -16.07 29.16 5.37
CA GLU A 20 -15.62 29.43 4.00
C GLU A 20 -14.41 28.57 3.61
N LYS A 21 -13.42 28.43 4.52
CA LYS A 21 -12.27 27.55 4.30
C LYS A 21 -12.68 26.10 4.13
N LEU A 22 -13.58 25.60 4.97
CA LEU A 22 -14.10 24.23 4.86
C LEU A 22 -14.86 24.02 3.54
N LYS A 23 -15.71 24.97 3.14
CA LYS A 23 -16.41 24.92 1.85
C LYS A 23 -15.44 24.81 0.68
N LYS A 24 -14.36 25.60 0.69
CA LYS A 24 -13.33 25.56 -0.35
C LYS A 24 -12.54 24.24 -0.31
N ALA A 25 -12.13 23.77 0.86
CA ALA A 25 -11.41 22.50 1.01
C ALA A 25 -12.26 21.32 0.51
N TRP A 26 -13.55 21.30 0.83
CA TRP A 26 -14.49 20.30 0.34
C TRP A 26 -14.67 20.34 -1.18
N ALA A 27 -14.84 21.54 -1.76
CA ALA A 27 -14.96 21.68 -3.20
C ALA A 27 -13.69 21.19 -3.93
N ASN A 28 -12.51 21.56 -3.43
CA ASN A 28 -11.22 21.12 -3.95
C ASN A 28 -11.04 19.60 -3.82
N PHE A 29 -11.42 19.01 -2.68
CA PHE A 29 -11.39 17.56 -2.48
C PHE A 29 -12.22 16.84 -3.54
N LYS A 30 -13.45 17.29 -3.77
CA LYS A 30 -14.32 16.66 -4.77
C LYS A 30 -13.76 16.79 -6.19
N ASP A 31 -13.22 17.95 -6.54
CA ASP A 31 -12.60 18.18 -7.85
C ASP A 31 -11.35 17.30 -8.04
N GLN A 32 -10.45 17.32 -7.06
CA GLN A 32 -9.20 16.57 -7.08
C GLN A 32 -9.43 15.06 -7.25
N PHE A 33 -10.35 14.48 -6.48
CA PHE A 33 -10.59 13.03 -6.49
C PHE A 33 -11.81 12.60 -7.31
N GLY A 34 -12.34 13.49 -8.16
CA GLY A 34 -13.49 13.22 -9.02
C GLY A 34 -14.72 12.67 -8.26
N ARG A 35 -15.03 13.25 -7.09
CA ARG A 35 -16.10 12.74 -6.23
C ARG A 35 -17.47 13.11 -6.76
N GLU A 36 -18.25 12.08 -7.07
CA GLU A 36 -19.66 12.17 -7.39
C GLU A 36 -20.45 11.36 -6.35
N TYR A 37 -21.48 11.97 -5.77
CA TYR A 37 -22.34 11.35 -4.77
C TYR A 37 -23.75 11.16 -5.32
N ALA A 38 -24.46 10.12 -4.90
CA ALA A 38 -25.77 9.77 -5.44
C ALA A 38 -26.85 10.81 -5.11
N SER A 39 -26.65 11.61 -4.05
CA SER A 39 -27.57 12.68 -3.67
C SER A 39 -26.86 13.82 -2.94
N ALA A 40 -27.52 14.98 -2.86
CA ALA A 40 -27.06 16.09 -2.03
C ALA A 40 -26.94 15.70 -0.55
N GLY A 41 -27.89 14.91 -0.03
CA GLY A 41 -27.83 14.41 1.35
C GLY A 41 -26.64 13.49 1.62
N GLU A 42 -26.27 12.65 0.66
CA GLU A 42 -25.03 11.86 0.75
C GLU A 42 -23.79 12.76 0.73
N SER A 43 -23.75 13.75 -0.18
CA SER A 43 -22.65 14.72 -0.22
C SER A 43 -22.51 15.50 1.09
N ASP A 44 -23.61 15.84 1.74
CA ASP A 44 -23.59 16.54 3.03
C ASP A 44 -23.04 15.62 4.15
N ASN A 45 -23.47 14.36 4.19
CA ASN A 45 -22.92 13.37 5.12
C ASN A 45 -21.41 13.14 4.90
N ARG A 46 -20.98 13.02 3.65
CA ARG A 46 -19.56 12.85 3.28
C ARG A 46 -18.73 14.08 3.65
N LYS A 47 -19.30 15.28 3.53
CA LYS A 47 -18.66 16.52 3.98
C LYS A 47 -18.44 16.54 5.50
N VAL A 48 -19.40 16.04 6.30
CA VAL A 48 -19.24 15.93 7.76
C VAL A 48 -18.08 15.02 8.11
N ILE A 49 -18.01 13.84 7.49
CA ILE A 49 -16.90 12.88 7.68
C ILE A 49 -15.56 13.51 7.26
N PHE A 50 -15.53 14.20 6.13
CA PHE A 50 -14.36 14.93 5.67
C PHE A 50 -13.89 15.98 6.68
N GLU A 51 -14.82 16.76 7.26
CA GLU A 51 -14.49 17.73 8.31
C GLU A 51 -13.91 17.08 9.56
N GLU A 52 -14.48 15.95 10.00
CA GLU A 52 -13.96 15.18 11.14
C GLU A 52 -12.53 14.70 10.88
N ASN A 53 -12.26 14.16 9.69
CA ASN A 53 -10.92 13.72 9.30
C ASN A 53 -9.93 14.89 9.17
N LEU A 54 -10.37 16.08 8.74
CA LEU A 54 -9.51 17.27 8.76
C LEU A 54 -9.07 17.62 10.19
N ARG A 55 -9.94 17.51 11.19
CA ARG A 55 -9.56 17.74 12.59
C ARG A 55 -8.54 16.72 13.08
N ILE A 56 -8.67 15.46 12.66
CA ILE A 56 -7.68 14.41 12.95
C ILE A 56 -6.33 14.76 12.33
N ILE A 57 -6.32 15.16 11.05
CA ILE A 57 -5.13 15.58 10.32
C ILE A 57 -4.44 16.77 11.02
N GLU A 58 -5.20 17.80 11.39
CA GLU A 58 -4.68 19.01 12.06
C GLU A 58 -4.05 18.68 13.42
N ASN A 59 -4.74 17.87 14.24
CA ASN A 59 -4.23 17.46 15.55
C ASN A 59 -2.95 16.60 15.43
N HIS A 60 -2.92 15.66 14.48
CA HIS A 60 -1.73 14.85 14.20
C HIS A 60 -0.55 15.72 13.75
N ASN A 61 -0.80 16.65 12.83
CA ASN A 61 0.24 17.50 12.28
C ASN A 61 0.78 18.53 13.30
N ALA A 62 -0.01 18.91 14.32
CA ALA A 62 0.50 19.67 15.45
C ALA A 62 1.55 18.88 16.26
N LEU A 63 1.31 17.58 16.49
CA LEU A 63 2.29 16.69 17.14
C LEU A 63 3.54 16.48 16.27
N TYR A 64 3.37 16.36 14.96
CA TYR A 64 4.49 16.31 14.02
C TYR A 64 5.34 17.59 14.07
N ALA A 65 4.71 18.77 14.10
CA ALA A 65 5.42 20.05 14.21
C ALA A 65 6.21 20.20 15.52
N GLU A 66 5.77 19.54 16.59
CA GLU A 66 6.49 19.45 17.87
C GLU A 66 7.56 18.35 17.90
N GLY A 67 7.74 17.59 16.81
CA GLY A 67 8.68 16.46 16.72
C GLY A 67 8.25 15.22 17.52
N LYS A 68 6.97 15.14 17.91
CA LYS A 68 6.41 13.98 18.64
C LYS A 68 5.98 12.85 17.71
N GLU A 69 5.68 13.20 16.46
CA GLU A 69 5.41 12.24 15.38
C GLU A 69 6.43 12.36 14.26
N THR A 70 6.57 11.28 13.48
CA THR A 70 7.62 11.14 12.44
C THR A 70 7.06 11.16 11.01
N TYR A 71 5.75 11.28 10.88
CA TYR A 71 5.04 11.38 9.60
C TYR A 71 3.95 12.44 9.67
N GLN A 72 3.52 12.90 8.50
CA GLN A 72 2.43 13.86 8.35
C GLN A 72 1.20 13.16 7.81
N MET A 73 0.04 13.68 8.22
CA MET A 73 -1.23 13.36 7.61
C MET A 73 -1.68 14.48 6.67
N GLY A 74 -2.54 14.15 5.73
CA GLY A 74 -3.09 15.09 4.77
C GLY A 74 -4.33 14.54 4.09
N ILE A 75 -4.89 15.33 3.18
CA ILE A 75 -6.04 14.91 2.39
C ILE A 75 -5.59 13.83 1.40
N THR A 76 -6.27 12.68 1.41
CA THR A 76 -6.09 11.53 0.52
C THR A 76 -7.43 11.19 -0.12
N PRO A 77 -7.50 10.26 -1.10
CA PRO A 77 -8.78 9.78 -1.60
C PRO A 77 -9.70 9.21 -0.49
N PHE A 78 -9.19 8.83 0.68
CA PHE A 78 -9.99 8.22 1.73
C PHE A 78 -10.47 9.22 2.79
N THR A 79 -10.20 10.51 2.64
CA THR A 79 -10.53 11.51 3.69
C THR A 79 -12.04 11.72 3.89
N ASP A 80 -12.90 11.31 2.96
CA ASP A 80 -14.37 11.33 3.13
C ASP A 80 -14.94 9.97 3.61
N TRP A 81 -14.08 9.04 4.04
CA TRP A 81 -14.47 7.76 4.59
C TRP A 81 -14.43 7.77 6.12
N THR A 82 -15.35 7.04 6.74
CA THR A 82 -15.26 6.79 8.18
C THR A 82 -14.10 5.84 8.48
N THR A 83 -13.67 5.82 9.75
CA THR A 83 -12.68 4.85 10.23
C THR A 83 -13.14 3.42 9.94
N GLU A 84 -14.43 3.12 10.10
CA GLU A 84 -15.02 1.80 9.87
C GLU A 84 -15.02 1.42 8.39
N GLU A 85 -15.32 2.36 7.49
CA GLU A 85 -15.25 2.12 6.04
C GLU A 85 -13.83 1.79 5.60
N PHE A 86 -12.84 2.57 6.05
CA PHE A 86 -11.43 2.34 5.75
C PHE A 86 -10.92 1.04 6.39
N THR A 87 -11.27 0.79 7.64
CA THR A 87 -10.93 -0.46 8.34
C THR A 87 -11.57 -1.68 7.67
N GLY A 88 -12.82 -1.54 7.20
CA GLY A 88 -13.50 -2.57 6.42
C GLY A 88 -12.81 -2.83 5.09
N TYR A 89 -12.31 -1.78 4.43
CA TYR A 89 -11.56 -1.87 3.18
C TYR A 89 -10.23 -2.61 3.35
N ILE A 90 -9.39 -2.22 4.31
CA ILE A 90 -8.10 -2.91 4.56
C ILE A 90 -8.31 -4.36 5.01
N ASN A 91 -9.33 -4.64 5.82
CA ASN A 91 -9.63 -5.99 6.30
C ASN A 91 -10.37 -6.89 5.29
N LYS A 92 -10.67 -6.40 4.07
CA LYS A 92 -11.16 -7.27 2.99
C LYS A 92 -10.11 -8.31 2.62
N PHE A 93 -8.84 -7.92 2.64
CA PHE A 93 -7.76 -8.87 2.50
C PHE A 93 -7.63 -9.70 3.77
N LYS A 94 -7.55 -11.01 3.59
CA LYS A 94 -7.11 -11.94 4.62
C LYS A 94 -5.92 -12.69 4.08
N LEU A 95 -4.84 -12.72 4.85
CA LEU A 95 -3.69 -13.55 4.52
C LEU A 95 -4.14 -15.03 4.58
N LYS A 96 -4.07 -15.71 3.43
CA LYS A 96 -4.54 -17.09 3.26
C LYS A 96 -3.49 -17.90 2.54
N GLY A 97 -2.95 -18.91 3.22
CA GLY A 97 -1.96 -19.82 2.64
C GLY A 97 -0.94 -20.24 3.68
N GLU A 98 -0.54 -21.50 3.63
CA GLU A 98 0.59 -21.99 4.41
C GLU A 98 1.90 -21.52 3.78
N GLN A 99 2.93 -21.28 4.60
CA GLN A 99 4.29 -21.08 4.07
C GLN A 99 4.86 -22.42 3.63
N HIS A 100 4.49 -22.82 2.42
CA HIS A 100 5.26 -23.79 1.68
C HIS A 100 6.37 -23.07 0.90
N GLY A 101 7.38 -23.80 0.42
CA GLY A 101 8.52 -23.22 -0.30
C GLY A 101 9.80 -23.12 0.52
N LYS A 102 10.94 -23.09 -0.18
CA LYS A 102 12.26 -23.06 0.45
C LYS A 102 12.49 -21.70 1.11
N THR A 103 12.98 -21.73 2.34
CA THR A 103 13.45 -20.51 3.01
C THR A 103 14.92 -20.28 2.67
N ARG A 104 15.24 -19.16 2.02
CA ARG A 104 16.64 -18.77 1.84
C ARG A 104 17.11 -18.08 3.12
N VAL A 105 18.16 -18.62 3.72
CA VAL A 105 18.83 -17.96 4.84
C VAL A 105 19.88 -17.02 4.28
N TYR A 106 19.68 -15.73 4.48
CA TYR A 106 20.69 -14.72 4.21
C TYR A 106 21.58 -14.58 5.43
N ASN A 107 22.76 -15.19 5.36
CA ASN A 107 23.81 -14.96 6.35
C ASN A 107 24.39 -13.57 6.11
N LYS A 108 24.60 -12.81 7.19
CA LYS A 108 25.15 -11.45 7.25
C LYS A 108 26.61 -11.40 6.77
N SER A 109 26.88 -11.84 5.54
CA SER A 109 28.24 -12.09 5.05
C SER A 109 28.82 -10.88 4.29
N HIS A 110 28.01 -9.88 3.94
CA HIS A 110 28.45 -8.67 3.26
C HIS A 110 27.73 -7.44 3.80
N SER A 111 28.43 -6.30 3.88
CA SER A 111 27.80 -5.02 4.20
C SER A 111 26.92 -4.58 3.03
N VAL A 112 25.61 -4.54 3.25
CA VAL A 112 24.66 -3.91 2.31
C VAL A 112 24.72 -2.38 2.40
N PRO A 113 24.33 -1.64 1.34
CA PRO A 113 24.24 -0.18 1.40
C PRO A 113 23.39 0.35 2.57
N GLU A 114 23.62 1.59 2.98
CA GLU A 114 22.80 2.25 4.01
C GLU A 114 21.38 2.52 3.50
N SER A 115 21.26 2.93 2.24
CA SER A 115 20.00 3.18 1.56
C SER A 115 19.94 2.45 0.22
N MET A 116 18.75 1.96 -0.14
CA MET A 116 18.45 1.36 -1.44
C MET A 116 17.11 1.88 -1.96
N ASP A 117 17.03 2.21 -3.25
CA ASP A 117 15.79 2.53 -3.95
C ASP A 117 15.80 1.92 -5.36
N TRP A 118 15.02 0.86 -5.57
CA TRP A 118 14.91 0.17 -6.85
C TRP A 118 14.17 0.98 -7.92
N ARG A 119 13.44 2.04 -7.55
CA ARG A 119 12.82 2.95 -8.52
C ARG A 119 13.91 3.65 -9.36
N LEU A 120 15.04 3.98 -8.75
CA LEU A 120 16.19 4.60 -9.43
C LEU A 120 16.84 3.68 -10.47
N LYS A 121 16.65 2.36 -10.36
CA LYS A 121 17.11 1.37 -11.34
C LYS A 121 16.10 1.13 -12.47
N ARG A 122 14.92 1.78 -12.43
CA ARG A 122 13.84 1.63 -13.42
C ARG A 122 13.41 0.18 -13.62
N VAL A 123 13.27 -0.53 -12.50
CA VAL A 123 12.75 -1.92 -12.45
C VAL A 123 11.42 -2.01 -11.70
N VAL A 124 10.97 -0.93 -11.06
CA VAL A 124 9.66 -0.85 -10.43
C VAL A 124 8.69 -0.16 -11.38
N THR A 125 7.58 -0.81 -11.70
CA THR A 125 6.49 -0.28 -12.54
C THR A 125 5.72 0.84 -11.83
N GLU A 126 4.82 1.51 -12.54
CA GLU A 126 3.94 2.54 -11.96
C GLU A 126 3.07 2.01 -10.82
N VAL A 127 2.65 2.92 -9.93
CA VAL A 127 1.68 2.58 -8.87
C VAL A 127 0.32 2.31 -9.51
N LYS A 128 -0.33 1.22 -9.07
CA LYS A 128 -1.64 0.81 -9.52
C LYS A 128 -2.69 0.96 -8.39
N THR A 129 -3.96 0.72 -8.71
CA THR A 129 -5.10 0.83 -7.78
C THR A 129 -5.88 -0.50 -7.74
N GLN A 130 -6.05 -1.07 -6.55
CA GLN A 130 -6.84 -2.30 -6.32
C GLN A 130 -8.36 -2.05 -6.22
N GLY A 131 -8.80 -0.79 -6.21
CA GLY A 131 -10.22 -0.43 -6.04
C GLY A 131 -10.80 -1.01 -4.74
N HIS A 132 -12.06 -1.45 -4.76
CA HIS A 132 -12.75 -1.98 -3.57
C HIS A 132 -12.60 -3.51 -3.38
N CYS A 133 -11.59 -4.12 -3.99
CA CYS A 133 -11.31 -5.56 -3.94
C CYS A 133 -10.10 -5.82 -3.04
N GLY A 134 -10.18 -6.82 -2.13
CA GLY A 134 -9.09 -7.24 -1.24
C GLY A 134 -7.99 -8.04 -1.96
N SER A 135 -7.48 -7.47 -3.05
CA SER A 135 -6.56 -8.11 -4.01
C SER A 135 -5.13 -7.60 -3.90
N CYS A 136 -4.76 -6.87 -2.85
CA CYS A 136 -3.39 -6.38 -2.63
C CYS A 136 -2.31 -7.47 -2.80
N TRP A 137 -2.64 -8.75 -2.53
CA TRP A 137 -1.76 -9.88 -2.76
C TRP A 137 -1.37 -10.07 -4.22
N THR A 138 -2.27 -9.81 -5.17
CA THR A 138 -1.97 -9.88 -6.61
C THR A 138 -1.01 -8.76 -6.98
N PHE A 139 -1.25 -7.53 -6.52
CA PHE A 139 -0.38 -6.36 -6.76
C PHE A 139 1.01 -6.50 -6.14
N SER A 140 1.09 -7.07 -4.94
CA SER A 140 2.37 -7.37 -4.30
C SER A 140 3.15 -8.43 -5.09
N ALA A 141 2.46 -9.48 -5.56
CA ALA A 141 3.08 -10.54 -6.35
C ALA A 141 3.51 -10.06 -7.75
N THR A 142 2.64 -9.40 -8.51
CA THR A 142 2.98 -8.83 -9.82
C THR A 142 4.12 -7.83 -9.70
N GLY A 143 4.09 -6.92 -8.72
CA GLY A 143 5.17 -5.96 -8.52
C GLY A 143 6.54 -6.61 -8.30
N ALA A 144 6.60 -7.75 -7.59
CA ALA A 144 7.83 -8.53 -7.46
C ALA A 144 8.18 -9.24 -8.77
N LEU A 145 7.23 -9.90 -9.44
CA LEU A 145 7.46 -10.57 -10.72
C LEU A 145 8.00 -9.61 -11.79
N GLU A 146 7.38 -8.45 -11.95
CA GLU A 146 7.78 -7.39 -12.88
C GLU A 146 9.20 -6.90 -12.58
N SER A 147 9.50 -6.64 -11.30
CA SER A 147 10.82 -6.16 -10.89
C SER A 147 11.91 -7.20 -11.14
N HIS A 148 11.64 -8.47 -10.83
CA HIS A 148 12.59 -9.56 -11.03
C HIS A 148 12.76 -9.90 -12.52
N ALA A 149 11.70 -9.82 -13.33
CA ALA A 149 11.80 -9.95 -14.77
C ALA A 149 12.67 -8.84 -15.38
N ALA A 150 12.49 -7.59 -14.93
CA ALA A 150 13.31 -6.47 -15.38
C ALA A 150 14.78 -6.61 -14.92
N LEU A 151 15.03 -7.06 -13.70
CA LEU A 151 16.37 -7.20 -13.12
C LEU A 151 17.16 -8.37 -13.71
N HIS A 152 16.55 -9.54 -13.84
CA HIS A 152 17.25 -10.78 -14.14
C HIS A 152 17.09 -11.24 -15.58
N LEU A 153 16.00 -10.85 -16.24
CA LEU A 153 15.74 -11.20 -17.64
C LEU A 153 15.87 -10.01 -18.59
N GLY A 154 15.99 -8.78 -18.05
CA GLY A 154 15.95 -7.55 -18.84
C GLY A 154 14.57 -7.23 -19.43
N LYS A 155 13.52 -7.92 -18.96
CA LYS A 155 12.16 -7.85 -19.52
C LYS A 155 11.31 -6.88 -18.70
N ARG A 156 11.07 -5.69 -19.24
CA ARG A 156 10.16 -4.69 -18.64
C ARG A 156 8.76 -4.89 -19.16
N VAL A 157 7.87 -5.38 -18.30
CA VAL A 157 6.48 -5.64 -18.63
C VAL A 157 5.61 -5.34 -17.41
N SER A 158 4.38 -4.85 -17.65
CA SER A 158 3.33 -4.77 -16.62
C SER A 158 2.52 -6.05 -16.68
N LEU A 159 2.42 -6.75 -15.56
CA LEU A 159 1.77 -8.07 -15.45
C LEU A 159 0.36 -7.94 -14.90
N SER A 160 -0.50 -8.90 -15.27
CA SER A 160 -1.92 -8.87 -14.95
C SER A 160 -2.21 -9.30 -13.53
N GLU A 161 -2.68 -8.36 -12.71
CA GLU A 161 -3.26 -8.69 -11.41
C GLU A 161 -4.57 -9.46 -11.55
N GLN A 162 -5.34 -9.18 -12.59
CA GLN A 162 -6.63 -9.83 -12.85
C GLN A 162 -6.46 -11.32 -13.18
N ASN A 163 -5.43 -11.69 -13.93
CA ASN A 163 -5.12 -13.07 -14.22
C ASN A 163 -4.88 -13.85 -12.91
N LEU A 164 -4.12 -13.29 -11.97
CA LEU A 164 -3.94 -13.91 -10.65
C LEU A 164 -5.25 -13.94 -9.87
N LEU A 165 -6.01 -12.85 -9.88
CA LEU A 165 -7.29 -12.73 -9.16
C LEU A 165 -8.29 -13.81 -9.58
N ASP A 166 -8.37 -14.09 -10.88
CA ASP A 166 -9.35 -14.99 -11.47
C ASP A 166 -8.87 -16.43 -11.52
N CYS A 167 -7.56 -16.66 -11.72
CA CYS A 167 -7.02 -17.98 -12.04
C CYS A 167 -6.18 -18.63 -10.95
N ALA A 168 -5.50 -17.87 -10.09
CA ALA A 168 -4.78 -18.42 -8.93
C ALA A 168 -5.76 -18.66 -7.78
N ASP A 169 -6.84 -19.40 -8.06
CA ASP A 169 -8.04 -19.49 -7.25
C ASP A 169 -7.89 -20.37 -5.98
N LYS A 170 -9.02 -20.88 -5.47
CA LYS A 170 -9.07 -21.78 -4.30
C LYS A 170 -8.19 -23.01 -4.44
N SER A 171 -7.91 -23.50 -5.65
CA SER A 171 -7.01 -24.62 -5.87
C SER A 171 -5.55 -24.31 -5.50
N TYR A 172 -5.18 -23.02 -5.53
CA TYR A 172 -3.90 -22.51 -5.04
C TYR A 172 -4.01 -21.91 -3.63
N GLY A 173 -5.20 -21.83 -3.05
CA GLY A 173 -5.44 -21.32 -1.69
C GLY A 173 -5.79 -19.84 -1.60
N ASN A 174 -5.98 -19.13 -2.72
CA ASN A 174 -6.45 -17.74 -2.71
C ASN A 174 -7.98 -17.65 -2.89
N LEU A 175 -8.55 -16.53 -2.47
CA LEU A 175 -9.99 -16.27 -2.42
C LEU A 175 -10.36 -14.99 -3.19
N GLY A 176 -9.59 -14.67 -4.25
CA GLY A 176 -9.86 -13.51 -5.10
C GLY A 176 -9.87 -12.20 -4.30
N CYS A 177 -11.03 -11.53 -4.27
CA CYS A 177 -11.22 -10.27 -3.55
C CYS A 177 -11.34 -10.42 -2.02
N ASP A 178 -11.45 -11.64 -1.50
CA ASP A 178 -11.49 -11.92 -0.05
C ASP A 178 -10.09 -12.25 0.52
N GLY A 179 -9.05 -12.07 -0.29
CA GLY A 179 -7.65 -12.25 0.10
C GLY A 179 -6.93 -13.42 -0.56
N GLY A 180 -5.69 -13.62 -0.14
CA GLY A 180 -4.76 -14.57 -0.74
C GLY A 180 -3.37 -14.50 -0.11
N ASP A 181 -2.39 -15.08 -0.77
CA ASP A 181 -0.97 -15.02 -0.40
C ASP A 181 -0.10 -14.96 -1.66
N MET A 182 0.91 -14.09 -1.62
CA MET A 182 1.83 -13.86 -2.73
C MET A 182 2.59 -15.12 -3.13
N ASN A 183 2.89 -16.02 -2.19
CA ASN A 183 3.52 -17.32 -2.47
C ASN A 183 2.64 -18.20 -3.35
N MET A 184 1.33 -18.18 -3.10
CA MET A 184 0.37 -18.96 -3.88
C MET A 184 0.20 -18.37 -5.28
N ALA A 185 0.28 -17.04 -5.40
CA ALA A 185 0.41 -16.38 -6.70
C ALA A 185 1.67 -16.85 -7.45
N PHE A 186 2.84 -16.86 -6.79
CA PHE A 186 4.07 -17.33 -7.44
C PHE A 186 4.02 -18.81 -7.82
N LEU A 187 3.37 -19.65 -6.99
CA LEU A 187 3.15 -21.06 -7.31
C LEU A 187 2.27 -21.21 -8.56
N TYR A 188 1.21 -20.41 -8.68
CA TYR A 188 0.40 -20.34 -9.88
C TYR A 188 1.24 -19.98 -11.12
N VAL A 189 2.04 -18.91 -11.03
CA VAL A 189 2.89 -18.46 -12.14
C VAL A 189 3.95 -19.51 -12.51
N LYS A 190 4.41 -20.34 -11.57
CA LYS A 190 5.30 -21.47 -11.85
C LYS A 190 4.63 -22.52 -12.74
N ASP A 191 3.37 -22.82 -12.44
CA ASP A 191 2.63 -23.91 -13.07
C ASP A 191 1.98 -23.51 -14.39
N LYS A 192 1.43 -22.29 -14.45
CA LYS A 192 0.58 -21.80 -15.55
C LYS A 192 1.16 -20.59 -16.28
N GLY A 193 2.09 -19.87 -15.65
CA GLY A 193 2.56 -18.58 -16.15
C GLY A 193 1.55 -17.47 -15.87
N ILE A 194 1.89 -16.25 -16.28
CA ILE A 194 1.06 -15.05 -16.06
C ILE A 194 1.05 -14.18 -17.30
N GLU A 195 -0.10 -13.63 -17.66
CA GLU A 195 -0.28 -12.70 -18.78
C GLU A 195 0.11 -11.25 -18.41
N LYS A 196 0.32 -10.41 -19.43
CA LYS A 196 0.54 -8.98 -19.25
C LYS A 196 -0.77 -8.25 -18.99
N GLU A 197 -0.69 -7.14 -18.28
CA GLU A 197 -1.84 -6.28 -17.92
C GLU A 197 -2.67 -5.88 -19.15
N LEU A 198 -2.01 -5.64 -20.29
CA LEU A 198 -2.70 -5.24 -21.52
C LEU A 198 -3.61 -6.33 -22.10
N ASP A 199 -3.27 -7.60 -21.92
CA ASP A 199 -4.02 -8.73 -22.48
C ASP A 199 -5.11 -9.19 -21.51
N TYR A 200 -4.90 -9.01 -20.20
CA TYR A 200 -5.88 -9.34 -19.16
C TYR A 200 -6.01 -8.17 -18.17
N PRO A 201 -6.77 -7.11 -18.51
CA PRO A 201 -6.82 -5.89 -17.70
C PRO A 201 -7.52 -6.06 -16.34
N TYR A 202 -7.05 -5.29 -15.36
CA TYR A 202 -7.63 -5.23 -14.02
C TYR A 202 -9.01 -4.56 -13.99
N VAL A 203 -10.00 -5.25 -13.42
CA VAL A 203 -11.39 -4.77 -13.30
C VAL A 203 -11.88 -4.71 -11.86
N ALA A 204 -11.01 -4.94 -10.86
CA ALA A 204 -11.31 -4.85 -9.44
C ALA A 204 -12.49 -5.74 -8.97
N HIS A 205 -12.72 -6.87 -9.64
CA HIS A 205 -13.76 -7.83 -9.33
C HIS A 205 -13.32 -9.23 -9.77
N GLN A 206 -13.54 -10.24 -8.94
CA GLN A 206 -13.19 -11.61 -9.30
C GLN A 206 -14.14 -12.15 -10.38
N GLY A 207 -13.58 -12.49 -11.53
CA GLY A 207 -14.26 -13.10 -12.66
C GLY A 207 -13.97 -14.61 -12.78
N THR A 208 -14.37 -15.16 -13.91
CA THR A 208 -13.93 -16.50 -14.34
C THR A 208 -12.54 -16.41 -14.94
N CYS A 209 -11.66 -17.36 -14.66
CA CYS A 209 -10.35 -17.45 -15.30
C CYS A 209 -10.47 -17.55 -16.82
N LYS A 210 -9.83 -16.61 -17.53
CA LYS A 210 -9.81 -16.52 -19.00
C LYS A 210 -8.40 -16.53 -19.59
N GLN A 211 -7.42 -17.04 -18.86
CA GLN A 211 -6.04 -17.04 -19.35
C GLN A 211 -5.91 -17.86 -20.64
N GLU A 212 -5.33 -17.28 -21.68
CA GLU A 212 -5.11 -17.93 -22.98
C GLU A 212 -3.63 -18.14 -23.30
N GLY A 213 -2.74 -17.35 -22.70
CA GLY A 213 -1.29 -17.44 -22.87
C GLY A 213 -0.50 -17.17 -21.59
N ALA A 214 0.80 -16.92 -21.73
CA ALA A 214 1.67 -16.53 -20.62
C ALA A 214 2.81 -15.64 -21.14
N GLU A 215 3.03 -14.53 -20.44
CA GLU A 215 4.11 -13.59 -20.68
C GLU A 215 5.35 -13.93 -19.85
N LEU A 216 5.17 -14.47 -18.64
CA LEU A 216 6.25 -14.79 -17.71
C LEU A 216 5.98 -16.10 -16.97
N TYR A 217 7.06 -16.85 -16.70
CA TYR A 217 7.08 -17.99 -15.79
C TYR A 217 8.12 -17.78 -14.69
N VAL A 218 7.94 -18.48 -13.57
CA VAL A 218 8.95 -18.57 -12.50
C VAL A 218 9.39 -20.01 -12.29
N ALA A 219 10.66 -20.20 -11.94
CA ALA A 219 11.20 -21.52 -11.60
C ALA A 219 10.76 -21.95 -10.19
N GLU A 220 10.81 -21.04 -9.22
CA GLU A 220 10.35 -21.23 -7.85
C GLU A 220 10.09 -19.88 -7.19
N TYR A 221 9.72 -19.89 -5.91
CA TYR A 221 9.73 -18.71 -5.05
C TYR A 221 10.49 -19.05 -3.77
N MET A 222 11.00 -18.01 -3.13
CA MET A 222 11.81 -18.14 -1.92
C MET A 222 11.20 -17.34 -0.78
N ASN A 223 11.05 -17.99 0.37
CA ASN A 223 10.70 -17.32 1.61
C ASN A 223 11.95 -16.67 2.22
N ILE A 224 11.76 -15.52 2.86
CA ILE A 224 12.81 -14.83 3.63
C ILE A 224 12.59 -15.15 5.11
N LYS A 225 13.69 -15.37 5.84
CA LYS A 225 13.66 -15.56 7.30
C LYS A 225 12.90 -14.38 7.94
N PRO A 226 11.99 -14.61 8.90
CA PRO A 226 11.05 -13.59 9.37
C PRO A 226 11.70 -12.53 10.28
N THR A 227 12.62 -11.73 9.74
CA THR A 227 13.44 -10.74 10.43
C THR A 227 13.77 -9.57 9.50
N GLU A 228 13.80 -8.35 10.04
CA GLU A 228 14.15 -7.14 9.28
C GLU A 228 15.55 -7.22 8.65
N ASP A 229 16.53 -7.80 9.36
CA ASP A 229 17.89 -8.00 8.84
C ASP A 229 17.89 -8.86 7.56
N ALA A 230 17.18 -10.00 7.57
CA ALA A 230 17.11 -10.86 6.40
C ALA A 230 16.33 -10.20 5.25
N LEU A 231 15.27 -9.43 5.57
CA LEU A 231 14.55 -8.63 4.58
C LEU A 231 15.48 -7.58 3.95
N LYS A 232 16.33 -6.92 4.74
CA LYS A 232 17.25 -5.88 4.27
C LYS A 232 18.27 -6.47 3.30
N GLU A 233 18.85 -7.61 3.68
CA GLU A 233 19.78 -8.37 2.83
C GLU A 233 19.12 -8.80 1.52
N ALA A 234 17.88 -9.27 1.57
CA ALA A 234 17.14 -9.66 0.36
C ALA A 234 16.84 -8.45 -0.54
N VAL A 235 16.32 -7.35 0.02
CA VAL A 235 16.04 -6.12 -0.75
C VAL A 235 17.31 -5.57 -1.39
N ALA A 236 18.46 -5.62 -0.68
CA ALA A 236 19.71 -5.08 -1.19
C ALA A 236 20.32 -5.93 -2.31
N ASN A 237 20.33 -7.25 -2.15
CA ASN A 237 21.12 -8.15 -2.99
C ASN A 237 20.31 -8.86 -4.08
N ILE A 238 18.98 -8.93 -3.92
CA ILE A 238 18.10 -9.66 -4.83
C ILE A 238 17.26 -8.69 -5.66
N GLY A 239 16.52 -7.80 -5.02
CA GLY A 239 15.55 -6.95 -5.71
C GLY A 239 14.36 -6.60 -4.82
N PRO A 240 13.31 -5.99 -5.40
CA PRO A 240 12.05 -5.77 -4.69
C PRO A 240 11.42 -7.07 -4.16
N ILE A 241 10.86 -7.00 -2.95
CA ILE A 241 10.37 -8.17 -2.19
C ILE A 241 8.90 -7.98 -1.84
N SER A 242 8.06 -8.98 -2.10
CA SER A 242 6.68 -8.99 -1.63
C SER A 242 6.66 -9.16 -0.12
N VAL A 243 5.94 -8.27 0.58
CA VAL A 243 5.78 -8.32 2.03
C VAL A 243 4.31 -8.16 2.41
N ALA A 244 3.91 -8.73 3.54
CA ALA A 244 2.65 -8.35 4.18
C ALA A 244 2.93 -7.52 5.44
N ILE A 245 2.06 -6.55 5.68
CA ILE A 245 2.04 -5.66 6.84
C ILE A 245 0.66 -5.70 7.48
N GLU A 246 0.58 -5.24 8.73
CA GLU A 246 -0.67 -4.75 9.31
C GLU A 246 -0.86 -3.29 8.90
N ALA A 247 -1.80 -3.06 7.99
CA ALA A 247 -2.36 -1.75 7.76
C ALA A 247 -3.37 -1.42 8.87
N SER A 248 -3.26 -0.23 9.44
CA SER A 248 -4.21 0.30 10.42
C SER A 248 -4.98 1.49 9.84
N SER A 249 -6.01 1.95 10.54
CA SER A 249 -6.74 3.16 10.18
C SER A 249 -5.86 4.43 10.15
N GLN A 250 -4.69 4.42 10.81
CA GLN A 250 -3.77 5.56 10.77
C GLN A 250 -3.16 5.80 9.38
N LEU A 251 -3.19 4.79 8.50
CA LEU A 251 -2.74 4.94 7.11
C LEU A 251 -3.76 5.65 6.21
N GLN A 252 -5.01 5.83 6.66
CA GLN A 252 -6.08 6.45 5.87
C GLN A 252 -5.66 7.81 5.30
N ASN A 253 -5.07 8.65 6.14
CA ASN A 253 -4.67 10.01 5.80
C ASN A 253 -3.15 10.19 5.74
N TYR A 254 -2.36 9.13 5.64
CA TYR A 254 -0.90 9.23 5.49
C TYR A 254 -0.53 9.91 4.16
N VAL A 255 0.39 10.88 4.19
CA VAL A 255 0.88 11.58 2.99
C VAL A 255 2.40 11.65 2.87
N SER A 256 3.15 11.69 3.98
CA SER A 256 4.62 11.78 3.94
C SER A 256 5.28 11.45 5.26
N GLY A 257 6.58 11.19 5.21
CA GLY A 257 7.41 10.94 6.39
C GLY A 257 7.45 9.48 6.81
N VAL A 258 8.20 9.17 7.86
CA VAL A 258 8.38 7.78 8.34
C VAL A 258 7.21 7.40 9.24
N PHE A 259 6.32 6.58 8.71
CA PHE A 259 5.15 6.07 9.43
C PHE A 259 5.59 5.07 10.51
N LEU A 260 5.20 5.34 11.76
CA LEU A 260 5.42 4.47 12.90
C LEU A 260 4.09 4.28 13.63
N ASP A 261 3.54 3.06 13.57
CA ASP A 261 2.33 2.74 14.34
C ASP A 261 2.68 1.90 15.56
N ARG A 262 2.53 2.49 16.75
CA ARG A 262 2.82 1.84 18.03
C ARG A 262 1.70 0.89 18.48
N THR A 263 0.59 0.83 17.75
CA THR A 263 -0.58 0.00 18.07
C THR A 263 -0.66 -1.29 17.26
N CYS A 264 0.15 -1.42 16.20
CA CYS A 264 0.24 -2.63 15.41
C CYS A 264 0.56 -3.87 16.30
N THR A 265 -0.16 -4.95 16.07
CA THR A 265 -0.03 -6.25 16.78
C THR A 265 0.62 -7.34 15.93
N ALA A 266 0.99 -7.01 14.70
CA ALA A 266 1.38 -7.88 13.60
C ALA A 266 0.27 -8.81 13.07
N ASP A 267 -1.00 -8.37 13.12
CA ASP A 267 -2.11 -9.04 12.43
C ASP A 267 -2.14 -8.63 10.95
N LEU A 268 -1.44 -9.40 10.11
CA LEU A 268 -1.15 -9.02 8.73
C LEU A 268 -2.42 -9.02 7.87
N ASN A 269 -2.82 -7.83 7.43
CA ASN A 269 -4.05 -7.58 6.67
C ASN A 269 -3.82 -6.78 5.38
N HIS A 270 -2.56 -6.56 4.96
CA HIS A 270 -2.28 -5.88 3.71
C HIS A 270 -0.98 -6.35 3.07
N ALA A 271 -0.96 -6.54 1.76
CA ALA A 271 0.22 -6.98 1.01
C ALA A 271 0.75 -5.84 0.13
N VAL A 272 2.04 -5.57 0.23
CA VAL A 272 2.74 -4.48 -0.45
C VAL A 272 4.08 -4.96 -0.99
N LEU A 273 4.81 -4.10 -1.72
CA LEU A 273 6.12 -4.44 -2.27
C LEU A 273 7.21 -3.57 -1.63
N ALA A 274 8.16 -4.19 -0.93
CA ALA A 274 9.35 -3.52 -0.44
C ALA A 274 10.32 -3.26 -1.61
N VAL A 275 10.43 -2.00 -2.03
CA VAL A 275 11.27 -1.57 -3.17
C VAL A 275 12.55 -0.87 -2.73
N GLY A 276 12.80 -0.80 -1.42
CA GLY A 276 13.94 -0.08 -0.89
C GLY A 276 13.90 0.12 0.61
N TYR A 277 14.88 0.86 1.11
CA TYR A 277 15.00 1.29 2.49
C TYR A 277 15.94 2.49 2.56
N GLY A 278 15.90 3.23 3.66
CA GLY A 278 16.82 4.34 3.86
C GLY A 278 16.72 4.93 5.26
N VAL A 279 17.16 6.18 5.38
CA VAL A 279 17.11 6.99 6.61
C VAL A 279 16.55 8.36 6.26
N GLU A 280 15.56 8.83 7.02
CA GLU A 280 15.00 10.18 6.90
C GLU A 280 14.92 10.82 8.28
N ASN A 281 15.56 11.98 8.45
CA ASN A 281 15.59 12.72 9.72
C ASN A 281 16.02 11.84 10.92
N GLY A 282 16.96 10.93 10.70
CA GLY A 282 17.46 9.98 11.70
C GLY A 282 16.56 8.75 11.93
N ASN A 283 15.46 8.60 11.18
CA ASN A 283 14.57 7.45 11.26
C ASN A 283 14.83 6.48 10.10
N ASP A 284 15.19 5.25 10.44
CA ASP A 284 15.27 4.14 9.50
C ASP A 284 13.88 3.83 8.91
N TYR A 285 13.79 3.63 7.60
CA TYR A 285 12.54 3.25 6.93
C TYR A 285 12.72 2.14 5.90
N TRP A 286 11.61 1.42 5.65
CA TRP A 286 11.32 0.63 4.47
C TRP A 286 10.57 1.49 3.46
N LEU A 287 10.95 1.42 2.18
CA LEU A 287 10.21 2.05 1.10
C LEU A 287 9.27 1.01 0.48
N LEU A 288 7.97 1.16 0.72
CA LEU A 288 6.95 0.21 0.32
C LEU A 288 6.08 0.81 -0.79
N LYS A 289 5.95 0.12 -1.92
CA LYS A 289 4.99 0.44 -2.98
C LYS A 289 3.62 -0.10 -2.59
N ASN A 290 2.63 0.78 -2.52
CA ASN A 290 1.25 0.43 -2.20
C ASN A 290 0.41 0.22 -3.48
N SER A 291 -0.83 -0.24 -3.31
CA SER A 291 -1.82 -0.53 -4.36
C SER A 291 -3.10 0.30 -4.21
N TRP A 292 -3.03 1.45 -3.57
CA TRP A 292 -4.16 2.35 -3.32
C TRP A 292 -4.17 3.58 -4.24
N GLY A 293 -3.39 3.53 -5.31
CA GLY A 293 -3.30 4.61 -6.30
C GLY A 293 -2.22 5.64 -6.01
N PHE A 294 -1.90 6.40 -7.05
CA PHE A 294 -0.83 7.39 -7.04
C PHE A 294 -1.09 8.54 -6.07
N GLU A 295 -2.36 8.87 -5.83
CA GLU A 295 -2.74 10.03 -5.00
C GLU A 295 -2.73 9.76 -3.50
N TRP A 296 -2.46 8.51 -3.09
CA TRP A 296 -2.31 8.15 -1.68
C TRP A 296 -0.84 8.13 -1.26
N GLY A 297 -0.52 8.59 -0.05
CA GLY A 297 0.84 8.56 0.48
C GLY A 297 1.84 9.38 -0.33
N GLU A 298 3.11 8.96 -0.31
CA GLU A 298 4.17 9.59 -1.10
C GLU A 298 4.12 9.09 -2.55
N GLN A 299 3.20 9.63 -3.35
CA GLN A 299 2.99 9.20 -4.74
C GLN A 299 2.71 7.69 -4.87
N GLY A 300 1.90 7.15 -3.96
CA GLY A 300 1.57 5.73 -3.87
C GLY A 300 2.54 4.88 -3.05
N TYR A 301 3.51 5.51 -2.37
CA TYR A 301 4.49 4.83 -1.53
C TYR A 301 4.28 5.15 -0.04
N LEU A 302 4.71 4.22 0.80
CA LEU A 302 4.78 4.34 2.24
C LEU A 302 6.23 4.20 2.68
N LYS A 303 6.71 5.13 3.52
CA LYS A 303 7.91 4.92 4.32
C LYS A 303 7.50 4.34 5.66
N LEU A 304 7.64 3.03 5.84
CA LEU A 304 7.31 2.35 7.11
C LEU A 304 8.56 2.30 7.99
N ALA A 305 8.42 2.56 9.30
CA ALA A 305 9.52 2.50 10.24
C ALA A 305 10.25 1.14 10.21
N ARG A 306 11.56 1.19 9.98
CA ARG A 306 12.46 0.03 9.99
C ARG A 306 13.27 0.03 11.28
N ASN A 307 13.69 -1.14 11.74
CA ASN A 307 14.43 -1.34 13.00
C ASN A 307 13.65 -0.82 14.23
N LYS A 308 12.33 -0.94 14.19
CA LYS A 308 11.40 -0.53 15.25
C LYS A 308 10.50 -1.70 15.65
N TYR A 309 11.14 -2.77 16.11
CA TYR A 309 10.47 -4.01 16.55
C TYR A 309 9.62 -4.65 15.45
N ASN A 310 10.14 -4.67 14.20
CA ASN A 310 9.42 -5.19 13.05
C ASN A 310 8.03 -4.54 12.90
N ASN A 311 8.01 -3.21 12.86
CA ASN A 311 6.78 -2.42 12.94
C ASN A 311 5.74 -2.91 11.93
N CYS A 312 4.52 -3.14 12.41
CA CYS A 312 3.41 -3.71 11.63
C CYS A 312 3.74 -5.03 10.91
N GLY A 313 4.68 -5.81 11.45
CA GLY A 313 4.97 -7.17 11.01
C GLY A 313 5.67 -7.29 9.65
N VAL A 314 6.23 -6.20 9.09
CA VAL A 314 6.78 -6.13 7.72
C VAL A 314 7.75 -7.26 7.33
N GLY A 315 8.57 -7.72 8.28
CA GLY A 315 9.50 -8.82 8.08
C GLY A 315 8.94 -10.21 8.31
N LEU A 316 7.70 -10.38 8.79
CA LEU A 316 7.14 -11.70 9.16
C LEU A 316 6.73 -12.55 7.95
N ARG A 317 6.26 -11.89 6.88
CA ARG A 317 5.75 -12.56 5.69
C ARG A 317 6.36 -11.92 4.45
N ALA A 318 7.59 -12.32 4.15
CA ALA A 318 8.37 -11.78 3.04
C ALA A 318 8.83 -12.89 2.08
N SER A 319 8.65 -12.66 0.79
CA SER A 319 9.03 -13.62 -0.26
C SER A 319 9.28 -12.96 -1.61
N TYR A 320 9.92 -13.69 -2.52
CA TYR A 320 10.18 -13.20 -3.87
C TYR A 320 10.20 -14.35 -4.89
N PRO A 321 9.86 -14.08 -6.16
CA PRO A 321 9.91 -15.06 -7.22
C PRO A 321 11.34 -15.25 -7.76
N VAL A 322 11.64 -16.44 -8.27
CA VAL A 322 12.83 -16.71 -9.07
C VAL A 322 12.39 -16.89 -10.52
N VAL A 323 12.54 -15.84 -11.31
CA VAL A 323 12.16 -15.84 -12.74
C VAL A 323 13.06 -16.77 -13.56
N SER A 324 12.53 -17.38 -14.62
CA SER A 324 13.26 -18.31 -15.50
C SER A 324 12.99 -18.02 -16.97
N ASN A 325 14.02 -18.23 -17.80
CA ASN A 325 13.92 -18.17 -19.26
C ASN A 325 13.55 -19.52 -19.90
N ASP A 326 13.55 -20.62 -19.14
CA ASP A 326 13.52 -21.98 -19.71
C ASP A 326 12.13 -22.44 -20.18
N LYS A 327 11.09 -21.60 -19.99
CA LYS A 327 9.69 -21.91 -20.31
C LYS A 327 9.03 -20.92 -21.28
N ILE A 328 9.78 -19.95 -21.83
CA ILE A 328 9.31 -19.03 -22.86
C ILE A 328 9.84 -19.49 -24.22
#